data_AF-A0A918DU89-F1
#
_entry.id   AF-A0A918DU89-F1
#
_cell.length_a   1.000
_cell.length_b   1.000
_cell.length_c   1.000
_cell.angle_alpha   90.00
_cell.angle_beta   90.00
_cell.angle_gamma   90.00
#
_symmetry.space_group_name_H-M   'P 1'
#
loop_
_entity.id
_entity.type
_entity.pdbx_description
1 polymer ?
#
loop_
_entity_poly.entity_id
_entity_poly.type
_entity_poly.pdbx_seq_one_letter_code
_entity_poly.pdbx_strand_id
1 'polypeptide(L)'
;MRGWVTGSLDRDGSDGHGVLVAVRDGCVAGFVTLATQRHFTGQVDAYIGELVVCAEVERIGIGRALVKAAESWARERGLRRITLETGAANVRARSFYRALGYAEEEVRLSRPVSIDDQVTSAVSGVADFELDAGNAASSS
;
A
#
# COMPACT_ATOMS: atom_id res chain seq x y z
N MET A 1 34.23 10.88 -5.48
CA MET A 1 33.39 9.68 -5.20
C MET A 1 32.14 10.09 -4.44
N ARG A 2 30.93 10.00 -5.04
CA ARG A 2 29.62 9.77 -4.38
C ARG A 2 28.55 9.51 -5.46
N GLY A 3 28.55 8.31 -6.05
CA GLY A 3 27.43 7.82 -6.87
C GLY A 3 26.57 6.88 -6.04
N TRP A 4 25.47 7.39 -5.46
CA TRP A 4 24.74 6.74 -4.35
C TRP A 4 23.27 6.39 -4.70
N VAL A 5 22.86 6.58 -5.96
CA VAL A 5 21.59 6.08 -6.51
C VAL A 5 21.95 5.16 -7.66
N THR A 6 21.84 3.85 -7.43
CA THR A 6 22.13 2.83 -8.43
C THR A 6 20.84 2.30 -9.04
N GLY A 7 20.48 2.85 -10.20
CA GLY A 7 19.40 2.36 -11.06
C GLY A 7 17.99 2.73 -10.61
N SER A 8 17.19 3.24 -11.55
CA SER A 8 15.78 2.87 -11.58
C SER A 8 15.72 1.47 -12.18
N LEU A 9 15.11 0.51 -11.50
CA LEU A 9 14.70 -0.75 -12.13
C LEU A 9 13.42 -0.47 -12.92
N ASP A 10 13.57 0.26 -14.02
CA ASP A 10 12.53 0.40 -15.03
C ASP A 10 12.39 -0.99 -15.70
N ARG A 11 11.39 -1.76 -15.25
CA ARG A 11 11.09 -3.09 -15.79
C ARG A 11 10.47 -2.91 -17.18
N ASP A 12 11.31 -2.93 -18.20
CA ASP A 12 11.00 -2.86 -19.64
C ASP A 12 9.63 -2.29 -20.03
N GLY A 13 9.54 -0.97 -20.12
CA GLY A 13 8.62 -0.31 -21.06
C GLY A 13 7.13 -0.28 -20.71
N SER A 14 6.66 -0.83 -19.59
CA SER A 14 5.25 -0.76 -19.19
C SER A 14 5.00 -0.19 -17.78
N ASP A 15 3.83 0.45 -17.66
CA ASP A 15 3.09 0.61 -16.40
C ASP A 15 3.71 1.46 -15.28
N GLY A 16 4.11 2.71 -15.56
CA GLY A 16 4.05 3.84 -14.60
C GLY A 16 4.79 3.75 -13.25
N HIS A 17 5.46 2.63 -12.95
CA HIS A 17 5.98 2.27 -11.65
C HIS A 17 7.51 2.31 -11.62
N GLY A 18 8.10 2.38 -10.42
CA GLY A 18 9.54 2.32 -10.24
C GLY A 18 9.92 2.04 -8.79
N VAL A 19 11.18 1.62 -8.58
CA VAL A 19 11.78 1.51 -7.25
C VAL A 19 13.16 2.13 -7.31
N LEU A 20 13.43 3.07 -6.40
CA LEU A 20 14.75 3.68 -6.25
C LEU A 20 15.36 3.22 -4.92
N VAL A 21 16.60 2.73 -4.98
CA VAL A 21 17.31 2.18 -3.81
C VAL A 21 18.47 3.10 -3.44
N ALA A 22 18.55 3.46 -2.15
CA ALA A 22 19.70 4.15 -1.59
C ALA A 22 20.74 3.12 -1.16
N VAL A 23 21.94 3.21 -1.74
CA VAL A 23 23.07 2.35 -1.40
C VAL A 23 24.14 3.17 -0.68
N ARG A 24 24.60 2.68 0.46
CA ARG A 24 25.66 3.30 1.25
C ARG A 24 26.66 2.23 1.68
N ASP A 25 27.95 2.52 1.48
CA ASP A 25 29.07 1.67 1.92
C ASP A 25 28.95 0.20 1.43
N GLY A 26 28.31 -0.01 0.28
CA GLY A 26 28.03 -1.32 -0.34
C GLY A 26 26.70 -1.96 0.06
N CYS A 27 26.00 -1.43 1.07
CA CYS A 27 24.76 -1.99 1.60
C CYS A 27 23.52 -1.18 1.20
N VAL A 28 22.37 -1.86 1.10
CA VAL A 28 21.07 -1.20 0.96
C VAL A 28 20.72 -0.48 2.26
N ALA A 29 20.48 0.82 2.14
CA ALA A 29 20.26 1.73 3.28
C ALA A 29 18.82 2.27 3.33
N GLY A 30 18.03 2.01 2.29
CA GLY A 30 16.61 2.38 2.17
C GLY A 30 16.13 2.29 0.73
N PHE A 31 14.81 2.39 0.54
CA PHE A 31 14.18 2.43 -0.78
C PHE A 31 12.96 3.34 -0.80
N VAL A 32 12.53 3.74 -2.00
CA VAL A 32 11.23 4.36 -2.26
C VAL A 32 10.56 3.69 -3.45
N THR A 33 9.27 3.38 -3.34
CA THR A 33 8.44 2.88 -4.45
C THR A 33 7.64 4.01 -5.07
N LEU A 34 7.54 3.98 -6.40
CA LEU A 34 6.96 5.03 -7.22
C LEU A 34 5.88 4.46 -8.14
N ALA A 35 4.88 5.28 -8.42
CA ALA A 35 3.80 5.01 -9.35
C ALA A 35 3.35 6.29 -10.07
N THR A 36 2.52 6.14 -11.09
CA THR A 36 1.62 7.20 -11.55
C THR A 36 0.23 6.95 -10.99
N GLN A 37 -0.43 7.99 -10.49
CA GLN A 37 -1.77 7.90 -9.93
C GLN A 37 -2.67 8.98 -10.54
N ARG A 38 -3.93 8.64 -10.82
CA ARG A 38 -4.92 9.63 -11.23
C ARG A 38 -5.35 10.43 -10.00
N HIS A 39 -5.08 11.73 -10.04
CA HIS A 39 -5.49 12.68 -9.02
C HIS A 39 -7.01 12.94 -9.10
N PHE A 40 -7.63 13.39 -8.00
CA PHE A 40 -9.07 13.71 -7.97
C PHE A 40 -9.46 14.87 -8.92
N THR A 41 -8.48 15.71 -9.31
CA THR A 41 -8.66 16.74 -10.36
C THR A 41 -8.59 16.20 -11.80
N GLY A 42 -8.49 14.88 -11.97
CA GLY A 42 -8.40 14.21 -13.27
C GLY A 42 -7.00 14.20 -13.89
N GLN A 43 -6.05 14.96 -13.35
CA GLN A 43 -4.64 14.94 -13.76
C GLN A 43 -3.95 13.63 -13.35
N VAL A 44 -2.78 13.36 -13.93
CA VAL A 44 -1.91 12.25 -13.51
C VAL A 44 -0.72 12.83 -12.78
N ASP A 45 -0.55 12.41 -11.53
CA ASP A 45 0.55 12.82 -10.66
C ASP A 45 1.53 11.64 -10.47
N ALA A 46 2.76 11.94 -10.09
CA ALA A 46 3.62 10.93 -9.48
C ALA A 46 3.09 10.57 -8.09
N TYR A 47 3.33 9.35 -7.65
CA TYR A 47 2.91 8.85 -6.34
C TYR A 47 4.05 8.12 -5.65
N ILE A 48 4.30 8.44 -4.38
CA ILE A 48 5.19 7.68 -3.50
C ILE A 48 4.33 6.69 -2.71
N GLY A 49 4.56 5.39 -2.90
CA GLY A 49 3.85 4.34 -2.17
C GLY A 49 4.48 4.07 -0.81
N GLU A 50 5.70 3.55 -0.82
CA GLU A 50 6.47 3.23 0.38
C GLU A 50 7.78 4.02 0.40
N LEU A 51 8.19 4.47 1.58
CA LEU A 51 9.51 5.05 1.83
C LEU A 51 10.07 4.42 3.10
N VAL A 52 11.11 3.61 2.95
CA VAL A 52 11.74 2.86 4.05
C VAL A 52 13.23 3.21 4.11
N VAL A 53 13.74 3.38 5.33
CA VAL A 53 15.16 3.66 5.61
C VAL A 53 15.59 2.73 6.75
N CYS A 54 16.76 2.11 6.64
CA CYS A 54 17.27 1.20 7.67
C CYS A 54 17.53 1.96 8.99
N ALA A 55 17.12 1.37 10.11
CA ALA A 55 17.14 2.03 11.42
C ALA A 55 18.55 2.47 11.85
N GLU A 56 19.58 1.66 11.56
CA GLU A 56 20.97 1.96 11.92
C GLU A 56 21.56 3.18 11.19
N VAL A 57 20.87 3.68 10.16
CA VAL A 57 21.28 4.81 9.31
C VAL A 57 20.18 5.88 9.22
N GLU A 58 19.32 5.98 10.23
CA GLU A 58 18.40 7.11 10.34
C GLU A 58 19.12 8.46 10.56
N ARG A 59 18.42 9.56 10.30
CA ARG A 59 18.82 10.97 10.58
C ARG A 59 20.05 11.51 9.82
N ILE A 60 20.78 10.71 9.05
CA ILE A 60 21.86 11.19 8.14
C ILE A 60 21.35 11.68 6.77
N GLY A 61 20.03 11.75 6.56
CA GLY A 61 19.42 12.35 5.36
C GLY A 61 19.04 11.40 4.22
N ILE A 62 19.16 10.07 4.38
CA ILE A 62 18.79 9.09 3.33
C ILE A 62 17.35 9.30 2.84
N GLY A 63 16.37 9.40 3.74
CA GLY A 63 14.96 9.63 3.34
C GLY A 63 14.78 10.91 2.51
N ARG A 64 15.52 11.97 2.82
CA ARG A 64 15.51 13.22 2.03
C ARG A 64 16.18 13.04 0.66
N ALA A 65 17.19 12.19 0.55
CA ALA A 65 17.80 11.85 -0.74
C ALA A 65 16.86 11.00 -1.61
N LEU A 66 16.17 10.02 -1.03
CA LEU A 66 15.16 9.20 -1.71
C LEU A 66 13.98 10.04 -2.21
N VAL A 67 13.43 10.94 -1.39
CA VAL A 67 12.34 11.84 -1.84
C VAL A 67 12.81 12.77 -2.95
N LYS A 68 14.02 13.35 -2.87
CA LYS A 68 14.58 14.14 -3.98
C LYS A 68 14.75 13.34 -5.26
N ALA A 69 15.14 12.07 -5.18
CA ALA A 69 15.25 11.20 -6.33
C ALA A 69 13.87 10.88 -6.94
N ALA A 70 12.84 10.67 -6.09
CA ALA A 70 11.45 10.54 -6.51
C ALA A 70 10.92 11.79 -7.22
N GLU A 71 11.23 12.99 -6.72
CA GLU A 71 10.89 14.24 -7.39
C GLU A 71 11.59 14.37 -8.76
N SER A 72 12.85 13.95 -8.89
CA SER A 72 13.56 13.96 -10.19
C SER A 72 12.93 12.97 -11.17
N TRP A 73 12.63 11.74 -10.73
CA TRP A 73 11.92 10.74 -11.51
C TRP A 73 10.57 11.27 -12.05
N ALA A 74 9.85 12.06 -11.24
CA ALA A 74 8.61 12.71 -11.66
C ALA A 74 8.85 13.81 -12.72
N ARG A 75 9.86 14.67 -12.52
CA ARG A 75 10.25 15.72 -13.49
C ARG A 75 10.68 15.14 -14.84
N GLU A 76 11.48 14.09 -14.83
CA GLU A 76 11.95 13.36 -16.02
C GLU A 76 10.79 12.78 -16.84
N ARG A 77 9.68 12.45 -16.18
CA ARG A 77 8.44 11.93 -16.79
C ARG A 77 7.41 13.04 -17.11
N GLY A 78 7.77 14.31 -16.97
CA GLY A 78 6.89 15.46 -17.24
C GLY A 78 5.74 15.63 -16.25
N LEU A 79 5.75 14.92 -15.12
CA LEU A 79 4.71 14.96 -14.10
C LEU A 79 4.90 16.24 -13.25
N ARG A 80 3.82 17.02 -13.10
CA ARG A 80 3.88 18.34 -12.45
C ARG A 80 3.65 18.32 -10.93
N ARG A 81 3.31 17.16 -10.37
CA ARG A 81 3.08 16.97 -8.93
C ARG A 81 3.53 15.58 -8.53
N ILE A 82 3.84 15.45 -7.24
CA ILE A 82 4.12 14.19 -6.56
C ILE A 82 3.28 14.13 -5.29
N THR A 83 2.58 13.02 -5.11
CA THR A 83 1.58 12.80 -4.05
C THR A 83 1.95 11.57 -3.23
N LEU A 84 1.36 11.45 -2.04
CA LEU A 84 1.51 10.29 -1.15
C LEU A 84 0.39 10.30 -0.12
N GLU A 85 0.03 9.12 0.39
CA GLU A 85 -0.88 8.99 1.52
C GLU A 85 -0.11 8.71 2.82
N THR A 86 -0.61 9.24 3.94
CA THR A 86 -0.15 8.80 5.27
C THR A 86 -1.26 8.96 6.30
N GLY A 87 -1.34 8.04 7.25
CA GLY A 87 -2.39 8.08 8.28
C GLY A 87 -2.29 9.34 9.15
N ALA A 88 -3.44 9.91 9.53
CA ALA A 88 -3.49 11.17 10.31
C ALA A 88 -2.67 11.12 11.61
N ALA A 89 -2.61 9.96 12.25
CA ALA A 89 -1.84 9.67 13.46
C ALA A 89 -0.32 9.54 13.23
N ASN A 90 0.15 9.44 11.99
CA ASN A 90 1.58 9.36 11.66
C ASN A 90 2.25 10.74 11.69
N VAL A 91 2.31 11.32 12.89
CA VAL A 91 2.88 12.65 13.16
C VAL A 91 4.33 12.74 12.67
N ARG A 92 5.11 11.65 12.75
CA ARG A 92 6.50 11.58 12.27
C ARG A 92 6.58 11.75 10.75
N ALA A 93 5.82 10.98 9.97
CA ALA A 93 5.81 11.10 8.50
C ALA A 93 5.28 12.47 8.06
N ARG A 94 4.15 12.93 8.62
CA ARG A 94 3.58 14.25 8.32
C ARG A 94 4.58 15.40 8.57
N SER A 95 5.31 15.35 9.68
CA SER A 95 6.35 16.34 10.01
C SER A 95 7.54 16.28 9.04
N PHE A 96 7.96 15.07 8.66
CA PHE A 96 9.03 14.84 7.69
C PHE A 96 8.68 15.42 6.31
N TYR A 97 7.52 15.08 5.75
CA TYR A 97 7.09 15.57 4.44
C TYR A 97 6.82 17.08 4.43
N ARG A 98 6.24 17.63 5.50
CA ARG A 98 6.06 19.09 5.67
C ARG A 98 7.40 19.83 5.67
N ALA A 99 8.44 19.26 6.31
CA ALA A 99 9.81 19.81 6.28
C ALA A 99 10.49 19.71 4.90
N LEU A 100 9.92 18.94 3.96
CA LEU A 100 10.33 18.88 2.56
C LEU A 100 9.47 19.77 1.63
N GLY A 101 8.46 20.46 2.16
CA GLY A 101 7.58 21.35 1.39
C GLY A 101 6.28 20.73 0.89
N TYR A 102 5.96 19.49 1.29
CA TYR A 102 4.67 18.87 0.99
C TYR A 102 3.56 19.51 1.83
N ALA A 103 2.39 19.69 1.23
CA ALA A 103 1.18 20.18 1.87
C ALA A 103 0.13 19.07 2.02
N GLU A 104 -0.83 19.26 2.92
CA GLU A 104 -2.00 18.38 3.07
C GLU A 104 -3.05 18.81 2.04
N GLU A 105 -3.45 17.90 1.13
CA GLU A 105 -4.32 18.20 -0.03
C GLU A 105 -5.72 17.55 0.07
N GLU A 106 -5.83 16.36 0.67
CA GLU A 106 -7.10 15.63 0.82
C GLU A 106 -7.38 15.15 2.26
N VAL A 107 -8.64 14.80 2.54
CA VAL A 107 -9.10 14.21 3.80
C VAL A 107 -9.94 12.97 3.51
N ARG A 108 -9.44 11.80 3.91
CA ARG A 108 -10.21 10.55 3.85
C ARG A 108 -11.18 10.45 5.04
N LEU A 109 -12.47 10.38 4.73
CA LEU A 109 -13.53 10.11 5.71
C LEU A 109 -13.93 8.63 5.63
N SER A 110 -14.17 8.00 6.79
CA SER A 110 -14.66 6.62 6.86
C SER A 110 -15.64 6.46 8.01
N ARG A 111 -16.55 5.48 7.88
CA ARG A 111 -17.49 5.06 8.92
C ARG A 111 -17.61 3.53 8.84
N PRO A 112 -17.50 2.80 9.96
CA PRO A 112 -17.79 1.36 9.95
C PRO A 112 -19.27 1.12 9.64
N VAL A 113 -19.53 0.08 8.85
CA VAL A 113 -20.88 -0.40 8.52
C VAL A 113 -20.98 -1.82 9.08
N SER A 114 -22.08 -2.13 9.76
CA SER A 114 -22.35 -3.48 10.25
C SER A 114 -22.54 -4.45 9.08
N ILE A 115 -22.06 -5.69 9.23
CA ILE A 115 -22.37 -6.79 8.33
C ILE A 115 -23.39 -7.67 9.06
N ASP A 116 -24.59 -7.81 8.50
CA ASP A 116 -25.64 -8.68 9.05
C ASP A 116 -25.43 -10.11 8.55
N ASP A 117 -24.67 -10.91 9.30
CA ASP A 117 -24.39 -12.32 8.99
C ASP A 117 -25.62 -13.22 9.23
N GLN A 118 -26.58 -13.18 8.30
CA GLN A 118 -27.80 -14.01 8.30
C GLN A 118 -27.64 -15.35 7.54
N VAL A 119 -26.41 -15.81 7.25
CA VAL A 119 -26.16 -17.04 6.46
C VAL A 119 -25.30 -18.06 7.22
N THR A 120 -25.76 -18.49 8.40
CA THR A 120 -25.24 -19.69 9.09
C THR A 120 -26.33 -20.43 9.87
N SER A 121 -27.42 -20.81 9.19
CA SER A 121 -28.51 -21.61 9.79
C SER A 121 -29.10 -22.68 8.84
N ALA A 122 -28.34 -23.10 7.82
CA ALA A 122 -28.82 -24.02 6.77
C ALA A 122 -28.01 -25.33 6.65
N VAL A 123 -27.27 -25.73 7.69
CA VAL A 123 -26.57 -27.04 7.78
C VAL A 123 -26.74 -27.65 9.19
N SER A 124 -27.99 -27.90 9.58
CA SER A 124 -28.35 -28.75 10.73
C SER A 124 -29.65 -29.53 10.47
N GLY A 125 -29.98 -29.80 9.20
CA GLY A 125 -31.29 -30.28 8.77
C GLY A 125 -31.26 -31.54 7.89
N VAL A 126 -30.27 -32.44 8.08
CA VAL A 126 -30.27 -33.78 7.46
C VAL A 126 -29.71 -34.82 8.45
N ALA A 127 -30.48 -35.08 9.50
CA ALA A 127 -30.38 -36.26 10.35
C ALA A 127 -31.80 -36.72 10.69
N ASP A 128 -31.95 -37.99 11.04
CA ASP A 128 -33.18 -38.63 11.51
C ASP A 128 -34.31 -38.80 10.46
N PHE A 129 -34.03 -39.62 9.44
CA PHE A 129 -35.07 -40.44 8.81
C PHE A 129 -35.15 -41.77 9.56
N GLU A 130 -35.95 -41.78 10.64
CA GLU A 130 -36.09 -42.93 11.53
C GLU A 130 -36.88 -44.06 10.84
N LEU A 131 -36.34 -45.28 10.86
CA LEU A 131 -36.98 -46.48 10.28
C LEU A 131 -38.08 -46.97 11.23
N ASP A 132 -39.33 -46.63 10.93
CA ASP A 132 -40.49 -47.11 11.69
C ASP A 132 -40.62 -48.64 11.58
N ALA A 133 -40.67 -49.32 12.73
CA ALA A 133 -40.59 -50.77 12.84
C ALA A 133 -41.62 -51.34 13.83
N GLY A 134 -42.66 -51.99 13.28
CA GLY A 134 -43.73 -52.71 13.98
C GLY A 134 -45.12 -52.18 13.57
N ASN A 135 -46.18 -52.96 13.36
CA ASN A 135 -46.51 -54.37 13.68
C ASN A 135 -47.69 -54.80 12.74
N ALA A 136 -48.25 -56.03 12.65
CA ALA A 136 -48.08 -57.26 13.43
C ALA A 136 -48.44 -58.54 12.65
N ALA A 137 -47.80 -59.66 13.03
CA ALA A 137 -48.35 -61.01 13.26
C ALA A 137 -49.53 -61.60 12.40
N SER A 138 -49.20 -62.71 11.71
CA SER A 138 -49.89 -64.03 11.79
C SER A 138 -51.08 -64.43 10.89
N SER A 139 -51.12 -65.75 10.61
CA SER A 139 -52.15 -66.58 9.93
C SER A 139 -52.31 -66.39 8.41
N SER A 140 -52.31 -67.43 7.56
CA SER A 140 -52.21 -68.90 7.76
C SER A 140 -51.42 -69.57 6.63
#